data_AF-A0A9E5R7K7-F1
#
_entry.id   AF-A0A9E5R7K7-F1
#
_cell.length_a   1.000
_cell.length_b   1.000
_cell.length_c   1.000
_cell.angle_alpha   90.00
_cell.angle_beta   90.00
_cell.angle_gamma   90.00
#
_symmetry.space_group_name_H-M   'P 1'
#
loop_
_entity.id
_entity.type
_entity.pdbx_description
1 polymer ?
#
loop_
_entity_poly.entity_id
_entity_poly.type
_entity_poly.pdbx_seq_one_letter_code
_entity_poly.pdbx_strand_id
1 'polypeptide(L)'
;MSPDLQAELNRRRLKLIQRQRLNARLSRNWLQIVLGILALYVGLPILAPTLMMVGATGPASMIYTIYSPLCHQFAFRSAFLYGEHWVYPRAAVYEEPVENTFDAYAAQSDEFIALYSEVRRNQLIDAGLGEEAQNYQFNSAELAEWSTALQITARRFRGDPEMGYKMALCARDIAIYGAMLVGGIGFFFVRKRLRPAPLVLYAILGLAPIGLDGFSQLLSYPPFEFWPVRETLPEFRVITGLLFGLMNVWLAFPYMERSFIEGAQEAETTIAQLEAELETA
;
A
#
# COMPACT_ATOMS: atom_id res chain seq x y z
N MET A 1 -52.89 -2.88 -23.77
CA MET A 1 -52.20 -2.88 -22.46
C MET A 1 -53.01 -2.03 -21.51
N SER A 2 -53.16 -2.38 -20.21
CA SER A 2 -53.91 -1.52 -19.30
C SER A 2 -53.13 -0.22 -19.01
N PRO A 3 -53.81 0.91 -18.78
CA PRO A 3 -53.14 2.17 -18.43
C PRO A 3 -52.20 2.04 -17.22
N ASP A 4 -52.59 1.26 -16.21
CA ASP A 4 -51.78 1.02 -15.01
C ASP A 4 -50.49 0.26 -15.32
N LEU A 5 -50.57 -0.76 -16.19
CA LEU A 5 -49.39 -1.52 -16.61
C LEU A 5 -48.43 -0.64 -17.43
N GLN A 6 -48.97 0.24 -18.29
CA GLN A 6 -48.18 1.19 -19.07
C GLN A 6 -47.47 2.22 -18.18
N ALA A 7 -48.17 2.77 -17.18
CA ALA A 7 -47.59 3.69 -16.22
C ALA A 7 -46.46 3.04 -15.40
N GLU A 8 -46.63 1.79 -14.96
CA GLU A 8 -45.59 1.05 -14.23
C GLU A 8 -44.37 0.76 -15.13
N LEU A 9 -44.57 0.34 -16.38
CA LEU A 9 -43.49 0.14 -17.34
C LEU A 9 -42.71 1.44 -17.60
N ASN A 10 -43.39 2.56 -17.79
CA ASN A 10 -42.75 3.85 -18.00
C ASN A 10 -41.93 4.29 -16.77
N ARG A 11 -42.44 4.05 -15.54
CA ARG A 11 -41.66 4.27 -14.31
C ARG A 11 -40.40 3.42 -14.24
N ARG A 12 -40.47 2.15 -14.67
CA ARG A 12 -39.30 1.26 -14.72
C ARG A 12 -38.28 1.74 -15.74
N ARG A 13 -38.71 2.10 -16.95
CA ARG A 13 -37.85 2.66 -18.01
C ARG A 13 -37.13 3.93 -17.53
N LEU A 14 -37.84 4.86 -16.91
CA LEU A 14 -37.25 6.08 -16.35
C LEU A 14 -36.16 5.78 -15.30
N LYS A 15 -36.40 4.82 -14.40
CA LYS A 15 -35.38 4.37 -13.43
C LYS A 15 -34.16 3.76 -14.11
N LEU A 16 -34.36 2.97 -15.17
CA LEU A 16 -33.26 2.38 -15.95
C LEU A 16 -32.45 3.46 -16.67
N ILE A 17 -33.10 4.45 -17.28
CA ILE A 17 -32.44 5.60 -17.91
C ILE A 17 -31.56 6.33 -16.88
N GLN A 18 -32.07 6.61 -15.68
CA GLN A 18 -31.28 7.26 -14.62
C GLN A 18 -30.04 6.45 -14.24
N ARG A 19 -30.16 5.12 -14.11
CA ARG A 19 -29.04 4.22 -13.82
C ARG A 19 -28.02 4.23 -14.96
N GLN A 20 -28.46 4.16 -16.20
CA GLN A 20 -27.55 4.18 -17.35
C GLN A 20 -26.85 5.53 -17.52
N ARG A 21 -27.53 6.65 -17.21
CA ARG A 21 -26.89 7.97 -17.19
C ARG A 21 -25.77 8.03 -16.14
N LEU A 22 -25.99 7.44 -14.96
CA LEU A 22 -24.95 7.31 -13.95
C LEU A 22 -23.79 6.44 -14.44
N ASN A 23 -24.08 5.27 -15.03
CA ASN A 23 -23.06 4.38 -15.61
C ASN A 23 -22.21 5.10 -16.65
N ALA A 24 -22.85 5.76 -17.63
CA ALA A 24 -22.14 6.53 -18.65
C ALA A 24 -21.25 7.62 -18.03
N ARG A 25 -21.74 8.32 -17.00
CA ARG A 25 -20.95 9.34 -16.28
C ARG A 25 -19.76 8.72 -15.56
N LEU A 26 -19.93 7.61 -14.85
CA LEU A 26 -18.85 6.93 -14.14
C LEU A 26 -17.81 6.41 -15.13
N SER A 27 -18.24 5.75 -16.21
CA SER A 27 -17.37 5.24 -17.26
C SER A 27 -16.59 6.36 -17.96
N ARG A 28 -17.22 7.49 -18.29
CA ARG A 28 -16.51 8.64 -18.91
C ARG A 28 -15.47 9.28 -17.97
N ASN A 29 -15.68 9.21 -16.66
CA ASN A 29 -14.80 9.80 -15.64
C ASN A 29 -13.93 8.77 -14.92
N TRP A 30 -13.83 7.53 -15.43
CA TRP A 30 -13.17 6.42 -14.74
C TRP A 30 -11.74 6.77 -14.30
N LEU A 31 -10.96 7.45 -15.16
CA LEU A 31 -9.58 7.79 -14.86
C LEU A 31 -9.47 8.77 -13.69
N GLN A 32 -10.35 9.77 -13.62
CA GLN A 32 -10.37 10.72 -12.50
C GLN A 32 -10.75 10.02 -11.19
N ILE A 33 -11.71 9.09 -11.25
CA ILE A 33 -12.14 8.29 -10.10
C ILE A 33 -10.97 7.43 -9.60
N VAL A 34 -10.30 6.70 -10.50
CA VAL A 34 -9.13 5.87 -10.16
C VAL A 34 -7.99 6.71 -9.58
N LEU A 35 -7.68 7.86 -10.20
CA LEU A 35 -6.65 8.76 -9.68
C LEU A 35 -7.02 9.35 -8.31
N GLY A 36 -8.29 9.68 -8.08
CA GLY A 36 -8.76 10.14 -6.77
C GLY A 36 -8.62 9.06 -5.70
N ILE A 37 -8.97 7.81 -6.01
CA ILE A 37 -8.79 6.66 -5.10
C ILE A 37 -7.30 6.45 -4.81
N LEU A 38 -6.45 6.45 -5.83
CA LEU A 38 -5.00 6.29 -5.66
C LEU A 38 -4.38 7.44 -4.85
N ALA A 39 -4.80 8.68 -5.09
CA ALA A 39 -4.35 9.85 -4.34
C ALA A 39 -4.73 9.75 -2.86
N LEU A 40 -5.96 9.32 -2.55
CA LEU A 40 -6.38 9.07 -1.17
C LEU A 40 -5.58 7.92 -0.55
N TYR A 41 -5.38 6.83 -1.30
CA TYR A 41 -4.66 5.65 -0.83
C TYR A 41 -3.19 5.94 -0.51
N VAL A 42 -2.50 6.77 -1.31
CA VAL A 42 -1.11 7.17 -1.07
C VAL A 42 -1.01 8.31 -0.05
N GLY A 43 -1.96 9.25 -0.07
CA GLY A 43 -1.94 10.43 0.79
C GLY A 43 -2.16 10.09 2.27
N LEU A 44 -3.07 9.16 2.60
CA LEU A 44 -3.37 8.82 3.99
C LEU A 44 -2.14 8.27 4.75
N PRO A 45 -1.36 7.30 4.21
CA PRO A 45 -0.14 6.82 4.86
C PRO A 45 0.93 7.89 5.09
N ILE A 46 1.01 8.90 4.20
CA ILE A 46 1.93 10.05 4.33
C ILE A 46 1.40 11.03 5.39
N LEU A 47 0.08 11.16 5.53
CA LEU A 47 -0.56 12.01 6.54
C LEU A 47 -0.41 11.45 7.96
N ALA A 48 -0.38 10.12 8.14
CA ALA A 48 -0.27 9.47 9.44
C ALA A 48 0.87 10.00 10.34
N PRO A 49 2.13 10.14 9.87
CA PRO A 49 3.21 10.71 10.67
C PRO A 49 3.00 12.19 11.03
N THR A 50 2.37 13.00 10.17
CA THR A 50 2.01 14.38 10.51
C THR A 50 1.00 14.42 11.66
N LEU A 51 0.00 13.53 11.63
CA LEU A 51 -0.98 13.40 12.71
C LEU A 51 -0.32 12.94 14.03
N MET A 52 0.67 12.06 13.98
CA MET A 52 1.48 11.70 15.15
C MET A 52 2.24 12.91 15.69
N MET A 53 2.92 13.66 14.82
CA MET A 53 3.72 14.82 15.20
C MET A 53 2.90 15.91 15.91
N VAL A 54 1.68 16.20 15.44
CA VAL A 54 0.80 17.20 16.08
C VAL A 54 0.00 16.66 17.26
N GLY A 55 0.25 15.42 17.70
CA GLY A 55 -0.42 14.79 18.83
C GLY A 55 -1.83 14.24 18.54
N ALA A 56 -2.27 14.23 17.28
CA ALA A 56 -3.54 13.64 16.85
C ALA A 56 -3.44 12.10 16.72
N THR A 57 -3.06 11.43 17.81
CA THR A 57 -2.73 10.00 17.87
C THR A 57 -3.91 9.09 17.54
N GLY A 58 -5.15 9.48 17.90
CA GLY A 58 -6.37 8.72 17.57
C GLY A 58 -6.59 8.59 16.05
N PRO A 59 -6.73 9.71 15.32
CA PRO A 59 -6.80 9.71 13.86
C PRO A 59 -5.61 9.02 13.18
N ALA A 60 -4.38 9.23 13.67
CA ALA A 60 -3.20 8.55 13.14
C ALA A 60 -3.33 7.02 13.28
N SER A 61 -3.72 6.55 14.47
CA SER A 61 -3.89 5.13 14.78
C SER A 61 -4.95 4.47 13.90
N MET A 62 -6.01 5.18 13.56
CA MET A 62 -7.03 4.71 12.61
C MET A 62 -6.41 4.45 11.23
N ILE A 63 -5.62 5.39 10.71
CA ILE A 63 -4.93 5.21 9.41
C ILE A 63 -4.02 4.00 9.48
N TYR A 64 -3.15 3.91 10.48
CA TYR A 64 -2.27 2.75 10.61
C TYR A 64 -3.03 1.42 10.69
N THR A 65 -4.17 1.40 11.38
CA THR A 65 -5.00 0.19 11.52
C THR A 65 -5.59 -0.23 10.18
N ILE A 66 -6.14 0.71 9.40
CA ILE A 66 -6.70 0.47 8.07
C ILE A 66 -5.66 -0.15 7.13
N TYR A 67 -4.40 0.31 7.20
CA TYR A 67 -3.32 -0.20 6.35
C TYR A 67 -2.62 -1.46 6.89
N SER A 68 -2.89 -1.86 8.13
CA SER A 68 -2.20 -2.98 8.77
C SER A 68 -2.40 -4.38 8.13
N PRO A 69 -3.51 -4.69 7.44
CA PRO A 69 -3.62 -5.95 6.69
C PRO A 69 -2.97 -5.86 5.29
N LEU A 70 -2.67 -4.65 4.81
CA LEU A 70 -2.12 -4.43 3.47
C LEU A 70 -0.59 -4.40 3.46
N CYS A 71 0.02 -4.08 4.60
CA CYS A 71 1.46 -3.98 4.77
C CYS A 71 1.87 -4.40 6.19
N HIS A 72 3.05 -4.98 6.32
CA HIS A 72 3.63 -5.28 7.63
C HIS A 72 4.01 -4.04 8.44
N GLN A 73 4.17 -2.88 7.79
CA GLN A 73 4.51 -1.60 8.41
C GLN A 73 5.79 -1.64 9.25
N PHE A 74 6.75 -2.51 8.91
CA PHE A 74 8.01 -2.56 9.65
C PHE A 74 8.73 -1.22 9.57
N ALA A 75 9.10 -0.68 10.73
CA ALA A 75 9.80 0.58 10.87
C ALA A 75 11.02 0.68 9.92
N PHE A 76 11.90 -0.33 9.92
CA PHE A 76 13.08 -0.37 9.04
C PHE A 76 12.80 -0.56 7.54
N ARG A 77 11.52 -0.67 7.14
CA ARG A 77 11.08 -0.70 5.74
C ARG A 77 10.24 0.50 5.35
N SER A 78 9.81 1.31 6.31
CA SER A 78 9.00 2.51 6.10
C SER A 78 9.89 3.75 6.04
N ALA A 79 9.41 4.76 5.32
CA ALA A 79 9.98 6.09 5.42
C ALA A 79 9.46 6.78 6.70
N PHE A 80 10.29 7.63 7.29
CA PHE A 80 9.98 8.47 8.43
C PHE A 80 9.91 9.93 8.02
N LEU A 81 9.04 10.69 8.68
CA LEU A 81 8.96 12.14 8.57
C LEU A 81 9.25 12.77 9.93
N TYR A 82 9.81 13.98 9.91
CA TYR A 82 10.10 14.80 11.09
C TYR A 82 11.23 14.30 12.00
N GLY A 83 12.04 13.34 11.54
CA GLY A 83 13.24 12.89 12.23
C GLY A 83 14.53 13.26 11.50
N GLU A 84 15.65 12.74 11.99
CA GLU A 84 16.99 13.00 11.41
C GLU A 84 17.16 12.45 9.99
N HIS A 85 16.62 11.25 9.75
CA HIS A 85 16.68 10.57 8.46
C HIS A 85 15.30 10.14 7.95
N TRP A 86 15.21 9.98 6.64
CA TRP A 86 13.98 9.57 5.96
C TRP A 86 13.79 8.06 5.99
N VAL A 87 14.85 7.28 6.17
CA VAL A 87 14.84 5.83 6.20
C VAL A 87 15.91 5.34 7.17
N TYR A 88 15.61 4.25 7.88
CA TYR A 88 16.53 3.58 8.78
C TYR A 88 16.59 2.10 8.38
N PRO A 89 17.49 1.70 7.48
CA PRO A 89 17.64 0.30 7.10
C PRO A 89 18.26 -0.53 8.23
N ARG A 90 18.06 -1.85 8.19
CA ARG A 90 18.67 -2.77 9.16
C ARG A 90 20.19 -2.81 9.00
N ALA A 91 20.92 -2.93 10.10
CA ALA A 91 22.37 -3.12 10.09
C ALA A 91 22.78 -4.36 9.29
N ALA A 92 21.97 -5.42 9.36
CA ALA A 92 22.16 -6.67 8.61
C ALA A 92 22.17 -6.53 7.07
N VAL A 93 21.81 -5.36 6.52
CA VAL A 93 21.87 -5.11 5.07
C VAL A 93 23.29 -4.74 4.61
N TYR A 94 24.13 -4.25 5.52
CA TYR A 94 25.45 -3.74 5.19
C TYR A 94 26.54 -4.75 5.54
N GLU A 95 27.56 -4.84 4.67
CA GLU A 95 28.76 -5.65 4.93
C GLU A 95 29.69 -4.95 5.94
N GLU A 96 29.69 -3.62 5.94
CA GLU A 96 30.47 -2.78 6.85
C GLU A 96 29.55 -2.09 7.87
N PRO A 97 30.03 -1.76 9.08
CA PRO A 97 29.26 -1.02 10.07
C PRO A 97 28.80 0.34 9.54
N VAL A 98 27.51 0.63 9.67
CA VAL A 98 26.89 1.91 9.30
C VAL A 98 26.18 2.49 10.53
N GLU A 99 26.38 3.77 10.80
CA GLU A 99 25.83 4.46 11.97
C GLU A 99 24.30 4.66 11.85
N ASN A 100 23.81 4.94 10.64
CA ASN A 100 22.40 5.33 10.42
C ASN A 100 21.48 4.12 10.20
N THR A 101 21.57 3.13 11.07
CA THR A 101 20.79 1.89 10.98
C THR A 101 19.63 1.91 11.96
N PHE A 102 18.54 1.20 11.62
CA PHE A 102 17.41 1.05 12.52
C PHE A 102 17.82 0.47 13.88
N ASP A 103 18.71 -0.50 13.87
CA ASP A 103 19.20 -1.19 15.06
C ASP A 103 19.93 -0.25 16.02
N ALA A 104 20.77 0.65 15.49
CA ALA A 104 21.52 1.63 16.27
C ALA A 104 20.59 2.65 16.95
N TYR A 105 19.59 3.17 16.23
CA TYR A 105 18.61 4.10 16.79
C TYR A 105 17.62 3.40 17.73
N ALA A 106 17.10 2.24 17.35
CA ALA A 106 16.17 1.46 18.18
C ALA A 106 16.78 1.02 19.52
N ALA A 107 18.10 0.81 19.56
CA ALA A 107 18.84 0.51 20.78
C ALA A 107 18.96 1.71 21.75
N GLN A 108 18.64 2.92 21.31
CA GLN A 108 18.70 4.15 22.09
C GLN A 108 17.29 4.76 22.34
N SER A 109 16.27 4.30 21.62
CA SER A 109 14.89 4.77 21.72
C SER A 109 14.18 4.15 22.94
N ASP A 110 13.87 4.97 23.95
CA ASP A 110 13.12 4.55 25.14
C ASP A 110 11.76 3.94 24.76
N GLU A 111 11.06 4.54 23.80
CA GLU A 111 9.78 4.04 23.29
C GLU A 111 9.93 2.66 22.64
N PHE A 112 10.97 2.46 21.83
CA PHE A 112 11.21 1.17 21.19
C PHE A 112 11.60 0.11 22.22
N ILE A 113 12.52 0.42 23.14
CA ILE A 113 13.01 -0.50 24.17
C ILE A 113 11.87 -0.94 25.09
N ALA A 114 11.00 -0.01 25.50
CA ALA A 114 9.84 -0.32 26.32
C ALA A 114 8.88 -1.29 25.61
N LEU A 115 8.60 -1.02 24.33
CA LEU A 115 7.75 -1.86 23.50
C LEU A 115 8.34 -3.24 23.24
N TYR A 116 9.64 -3.32 22.94
CA TYR A 116 10.34 -4.58 22.73
C TYR A 116 10.33 -5.42 24.01
N SER A 117 10.63 -4.78 25.14
CA SER A 117 10.65 -5.43 26.46
C SER A 117 9.27 -5.91 26.89
N GLU A 118 8.20 -5.17 26.56
CA GLU A 118 6.81 -5.63 26.76
C GLU A 118 6.54 -6.91 25.95
N VAL A 119 6.83 -6.87 24.64
CA VAL A 119 6.58 -8.01 23.74
C VAL A 119 7.37 -9.24 24.18
N ARG A 120 8.66 -9.06 24.50
CA ARG A 120 9.54 -10.17 24.89
C ARG A 120 9.14 -10.79 26.22
N ARG A 121 8.76 -9.98 27.22
CA ARG A 121 8.25 -10.49 28.51
C ARG A 121 6.96 -11.29 28.33
N ASN A 122 6.02 -10.81 27.50
CA ASN A 122 4.79 -11.55 27.22
C ASN A 122 5.08 -12.90 26.56
N GLN A 123 6.03 -12.95 25.62
CA GLN A 123 6.45 -14.22 25.00
C GLN A 123 7.06 -15.20 26.00
N LEU A 124 7.89 -14.72 26.94
CA LEU A 124 8.48 -15.55 28.00
C LEU A 124 7.39 -16.10 28.94
N ILE A 125 6.40 -15.27 29.30
CA ILE A 125 5.24 -15.69 30.10
C ILE A 125 4.44 -16.78 29.37
N ASP A 126 4.14 -16.58 28.08
CA ASP A 126 3.42 -17.56 27.26
C ASP A 126 4.18 -18.89 27.12
N ALA A 127 5.51 -18.85 27.22
CA ALA A 127 6.39 -20.02 27.23
C ALA A 127 6.54 -20.69 28.61
N GLY A 128 5.91 -20.15 29.66
CA GLY A 128 6.00 -20.67 31.03
C GLY A 128 7.24 -20.22 31.82
N LEU A 129 7.99 -19.24 31.31
CA LEU A 129 9.25 -18.72 31.87
C LEU A 129 9.02 -17.43 32.66
N GLY A 130 8.13 -17.49 33.66
CA GLY A 130 7.68 -16.29 34.40
C GLY A 130 8.78 -15.57 35.18
N GLU A 131 9.73 -16.30 35.75
CA GLU A 131 10.88 -15.71 36.48
C GLU A 131 11.83 -14.96 35.53
N GLU A 132 12.11 -15.54 34.36
CA GLU A 132 12.91 -14.89 33.31
C GLU A 132 12.21 -13.63 32.80
N ALA A 133 10.88 -13.67 32.62
CA ALA A 133 10.11 -12.51 32.20
C ALA A 133 10.18 -11.34 33.21
N GLN A 134 10.21 -11.63 34.51
CA GLN A 134 10.34 -10.60 35.54
C GLN A 134 11.73 -9.95 35.55
N ASN A 135 12.76 -10.73 35.28
CA ASN A 135 14.15 -10.31 35.30
C ASN A 135 14.68 -9.86 33.93
N TYR A 136 13.84 -9.90 32.89
CA TYR A 136 14.24 -9.56 31.54
C TYR A 136 14.72 -8.11 31.44
N GLN A 137 15.89 -7.93 30.85
CA GLN A 137 16.46 -6.65 30.47
C GLN A 137 16.80 -6.70 28.99
N PHE A 138 16.45 -5.64 28.28
CA PHE A 138 16.73 -5.53 26.86
C PHE A 138 18.24 -5.54 26.59
N ASN A 139 18.67 -6.37 25.64
CA ASN A 139 20.01 -6.35 25.10
C ASN A 139 19.96 -5.95 23.62
N SER A 140 20.68 -4.90 23.24
CA SER A 140 20.72 -4.41 21.85
C SER A 140 21.23 -5.45 20.85
N ALA A 141 22.02 -6.43 21.30
CA ALA A 141 22.47 -7.54 20.46
C ALA A 141 21.30 -8.40 19.95
N GLU A 142 20.18 -8.45 20.67
CA GLU A 142 18.96 -9.16 20.23
C GLU A 142 18.38 -8.57 18.94
N LEU A 143 18.67 -7.30 18.64
CA LEU A 143 18.21 -6.69 17.40
C LEU A 143 18.88 -7.30 16.18
N ALA A 144 20.07 -7.88 16.30
CA ALA A 144 20.74 -8.54 15.16
C ALA A 144 19.93 -9.74 14.63
N GLU A 145 19.16 -10.39 15.49
CA GLU A 145 18.36 -11.58 15.14
C GLU A 145 17.02 -11.20 14.52
N TRP A 146 16.56 -11.99 13.54
CA TRP A 146 15.21 -11.85 12.98
C TRP A 146 14.16 -12.54 13.85
N SER A 147 13.91 -11.98 15.04
CA SER A 147 13.00 -12.55 16.02
C SER A 147 11.54 -12.14 15.81
N THR A 148 10.60 -12.92 16.33
CA THR A 148 9.17 -12.54 16.35
C THR A 148 8.94 -11.30 17.22
N ALA A 149 9.73 -11.12 18.28
CA ALA A 149 9.71 -9.91 19.11
C ALA A 149 10.06 -8.67 18.30
N LEU A 150 11.14 -8.74 17.51
CA LEU A 150 11.55 -7.66 16.60
C LEU A 150 10.45 -7.37 15.57
N GLN A 151 9.90 -8.40 14.92
CA GLN A 151 8.86 -8.20 13.90
C GLN A 151 7.61 -7.50 14.46
N ILE A 152 7.11 -7.94 15.62
CA ILE A 152 5.94 -7.35 16.28
C ILE A 152 6.26 -5.92 16.72
N THR A 153 7.42 -5.71 17.35
CA THR A 153 7.84 -4.40 17.85
C THR A 153 8.04 -3.41 16.72
N ALA A 154 8.80 -3.76 15.67
CA ALA A 154 9.03 -2.90 14.51
C ALA A 154 7.73 -2.57 13.75
N ARG A 155 6.74 -3.47 13.76
CA ARG A 155 5.39 -3.21 13.24
C ARG A 155 4.62 -2.23 14.12
N ARG A 156 4.66 -2.39 15.45
CA ARG A 156 3.94 -1.55 16.42
C ARG A 156 4.56 -0.16 16.61
N PHE A 157 5.89 -0.06 16.57
CA PHE A 157 6.67 1.16 16.80
C PHE A 157 6.30 2.22 15.77
N ARG A 158 5.73 3.35 16.22
CA ARG A 158 5.30 4.44 15.32
C ARG A 158 6.39 5.47 15.05
N GLY A 159 7.41 5.52 15.89
CA GLY A 159 8.41 6.57 15.90
C GLY A 159 8.46 7.33 17.22
N ASP A 160 9.44 8.22 17.31
CA ASP A 160 9.78 9.05 18.47
C ASP A 160 10.33 10.41 17.97
N PRO A 161 10.67 11.37 18.84
CA PRO A 161 11.19 12.67 18.43
C PRO A 161 12.51 12.64 17.64
N GLU A 162 13.32 11.60 17.77
CA GLU A 162 14.64 11.48 17.12
C GLU A 162 14.50 10.86 15.72
N MET A 163 13.87 9.69 15.64
CA MET A 163 13.63 8.99 14.37
C MET A 163 12.53 9.68 13.55
N GLY A 164 11.71 10.51 14.18
CA GLY A 164 10.46 11.00 13.62
C GLY A 164 9.38 9.92 13.63
N TYR A 165 8.33 10.09 12.82
CA TYR A 165 7.22 9.14 12.73
C TYR A 165 7.18 8.44 11.37
N LYS A 166 6.97 7.12 11.38
CA LYS A 166 6.94 6.32 10.16
C LYS A 166 5.65 6.53 9.36
N MET A 167 5.70 6.31 8.05
CA MET A 167 4.49 6.22 7.23
C MET A 167 3.69 4.95 7.54
N ALA A 168 2.39 4.96 7.25
CA ALA A 168 1.52 3.79 7.50
C ALA A 168 1.68 2.65 6.48
N LEU A 169 2.52 2.83 5.47
CA LEU A 169 2.92 1.83 4.48
C LEU A 169 4.44 1.79 4.37
N CYS A 170 4.98 0.68 3.87
CA CYS A 170 6.41 0.58 3.62
C CYS A 170 6.82 1.39 2.38
N ALA A 171 8.12 1.69 2.26
CA ALA A 171 8.67 2.46 1.14
C ALA A 171 8.36 1.82 -0.23
N ARG A 172 8.30 0.48 -0.30
CA ARG A 172 7.93 -0.24 -1.52
C ARG A 172 6.48 0.03 -1.91
N ASP A 173 5.54 -0.09 -0.99
CA ASP A 173 4.12 0.11 -1.28
C ASP A 173 3.86 1.57 -1.67
N ILE A 174 4.46 2.52 -0.94
CA ILE A 174 4.41 3.94 -1.30
C ILE A 174 4.96 4.16 -2.71
N ALA A 175 6.09 3.52 -3.07
CA ALA A 175 6.65 3.60 -4.41
C ALA A 175 5.73 2.99 -5.48
N ILE A 176 5.11 1.83 -5.24
CA ILE A 176 4.18 1.18 -6.17
C ILE A 176 2.98 2.09 -6.44
N TYR A 177 2.24 2.47 -5.41
CA TYR A 177 1.00 3.22 -5.58
C TYR A 177 1.27 4.67 -5.97
N GLY A 178 2.38 5.26 -5.51
CA GLY A 178 2.86 6.57 -5.97
C GLY A 178 3.21 6.56 -7.45
N ALA A 179 3.93 5.55 -7.93
CA ALA A 179 4.18 5.34 -9.35
C ALA A 179 2.89 5.12 -10.15
N MET A 180 1.92 4.40 -9.61
CA MET A 180 0.62 4.23 -10.27
C MET A 180 -0.13 5.56 -10.39
N LEU A 181 -0.11 6.40 -9.35
CA LEU A 181 -0.71 7.73 -9.37
C LEU A 181 -0.04 8.63 -10.41
N VAL A 182 1.29 8.75 -10.37
CA VAL A 182 2.07 9.57 -11.31
C VAL A 182 1.95 9.03 -12.73
N GLY A 183 2.07 7.71 -12.90
CA GLY A 183 1.91 7.04 -14.19
C GLY A 183 0.50 7.21 -14.76
N GLY A 184 -0.53 7.18 -13.92
CA GLY A 184 -1.91 7.43 -14.33
C GLY A 184 -2.17 8.90 -14.73
N ILE A 185 -1.54 9.86 -14.04
CA ILE A 185 -1.51 11.26 -14.47
C ILE A 185 -0.80 11.38 -15.84
N GLY A 186 0.33 10.72 -16.02
CA GLY A 186 1.03 10.64 -17.30
C GLY A 186 0.17 10.01 -18.41
N PHE A 187 -0.55 8.94 -18.07
CA PHE A 187 -1.46 8.23 -18.97
C PHE A 187 -2.54 9.15 -19.54
N PHE A 188 -3.07 10.09 -18.76
CA PHE A 188 -4.06 11.08 -19.25
C PHE A 188 -3.64 11.76 -20.55
N PHE A 189 -2.34 12.09 -20.69
CA PHE A 189 -1.79 12.78 -21.85
C PHE A 189 -1.56 11.86 -23.06
N VAL A 190 -1.35 10.56 -22.84
CA VAL A 190 -0.97 9.59 -23.88
C VAL A 190 -2.04 8.53 -24.17
N ARG A 191 -3.15 8.51 -23.43
CA ARG A 191 -4.18 7.45 -23.44
C ARG A 191 -4.78 7.11 -24.80
N LYS A 192 -4.78 8.05 -25.75
CA LYS A 192 -5.30 7.82 -27.11
C LYS A 192 -4.33 7.03 -28.01
N ARG A 193 -3.05 6.96 -27.65
CA ARG A 193 -1.97 6.37 -28.47
C ARG A 193 -1.28 5.20 -27.78
N LEU A 194 -1.30 5.17 -26.45
CA LEU A 194 -0.59 4.16 -25.67
C LEU A 194 -1.28 2.79 -25.83
N ARG A 195 -0.53 1.81 -26.34
CA ARG A 195 -0.96 0.41 -26.39
C ARG A 195 -0.57 -0.29 -25.08
N PRO A 196 -1.31 -1.33 -24.66
CA PRO A 196 -0.92 -2.13 -23.50
C PRO A 196 0.50 -2.68 -23.66
N ALA A 197 1.25 -2.69 -22.56
CA ALA A 197 2.56 -3.33 -22.53
C ALA A 197 2.46 -4.83 -22.90
N PRO A 198 3.40 -5.39 -23.66
CA PRO A 198 3.47 -6.83 -23.87
C PRO A 198 3.62 -7.58 -22.54
N LEU A 199 2.95 -8.72 -22.38
CA LEU A 199 2.99 -9.50 -21.13
C LEU A 199 4.41 -9.94 -20.75
N VAL A 200 5.25 -10.27 -21.73
CA VAL A 200 6.66 -10.63 -21.49
C VAL A 200 7.44 -9.44 -20.92
N LEU A 201 7.21 -8.23 -21.46
CA LEU A 201 7.83 -7.02 -20.93
C LEU A 201 7.39 -6.74 -19.49
N TYR A 202 6.09 -6.91 -19.21
CA TYR A 202 5.54 -6.82 -17.85
C TYR A 202 6.15 -7.87 -16.91
N ALA A 203 6.30 -9.11 -17.35
CA ALA A 203 6.91 -10.17 -16.56
C ALA A 203 8.37 -9.84 -16.23
N ILE A 204 9.15 -9.35 -17.20
CA ILE A 204 10.59 -9.07 -17.03
C ILE A 204 10.84 -7.79 -16.23
N LEU A 205 10.13 -6.69 -16.50
CA LEU A 205 10.41 -5.40 -15.86
C LEU A 205 9.52 -5.12 -14.64
N GLY A 206 8.29 -5.62 -14.64
CA GLY A 206 7.35 -5.45 -13.54
C GLY A 206 7.52 -6.52 -12.47
N LEU A 207 7.31 -7.79 -12.84
CA LEU A 207 7.24 -8.88 -11.87
C LEU A 207 8.61 -9.42 -11.45
N ALA A 208 9.55 -9.59 -12.37
CA ALA A 208 10.81 -10.25 -12.04
C ALA A 208 11.63 -9.50 -10.97
N PRO A 209 11.82 -8.17 -11.01
CA PRO A 209 12.67 -7.49 -10.01
C PRO A 209 12.09 -7.57 -8.59
N ILE A 210 10.80 -7.25 -8.44
CA ILE A 210 10.11 -7.31 -7.14
C ILE A 210 9.93 -8.76 -6.66
N GLY A 211 9.70 -9.71 -7.58
CA GLY A 211 9.56 -11.13 -7.30
C GLY A 211 10.88 -11.73 -6.83
N LEU A 212 11.97 -11.53 -7.57
CA LEU A 212 13.31 -12.00 -7.19
C LEU A 212 13.71 -11.43 -5.83
N ASP A 213 13.50 -10.13 -5.61
CA ASP A 213 13.82 -9.50 -4.34
C ASP A 213 12.96 -10.03 -3.18
N GLY A 214 11.65 -10.18 -3.39
CA GLY A 214 10.72 -10.73 -2.39
C GLY A 214 10.99 -12.20 -2.05
N PHE A 215 11.19 -13.05 -3.07
CA PHE A 215 11.56 -14.46 -2.88
C PHE A 215 12.94 -14.57 -2.22
N SER A 216 13.90 -13.71 -2.57
CA SER A 216 15.22 -13.72 -1.94
C SER A 216 15.16 -13.45 -0.43
N GLN A 217 14.23 -12.60 0.01
CA GLN A 217 14.00 -12.33 1.42
C GLN A 217 13.23 -13.46 2.09
N LEU A 218 12.12 -13.91 1.47
CA LEU A 218 11.28 -14.98 2.00
C LEU A 218 12.07 -16.25 2.31
N LEU A 219 12.95 -16.65 1.39
CA LEU A 219 13.76 -17.87 1.53
C LEU A 219 14.94 -17.70 2.50
N SER A 220 15.25 -16.47 2.94
CA SER A 220 16.23 -16.19 3.99
C SER A 220 15.67 -16.32 5.41
N TYR A 221 14.34 -16.35 5.55
CA TYR A 221 13.67 -16.41 6.85
C TYR A 221 13.28 -17.84 7.23
N PRO A 222 13.03 -18.10 8.53
CA PRO A 222 12.41 -19.35 8.98
C PRO A 222 11.07 -19.59 8.25
N PRO A 223 10.76 -20.83 7.81
CA PRO A 223 11.49 -22.08 8.08
C PRO A 223 12.55 -22.46 7.02
N PHE A 224 12.81 -21.60 6.02
CA PHE A 224 13.66 -21.97 4.87
C PHE A 224 15.15 -21.78 5.15
N GLU A 225 15.54 -20.59 5.60
CA GLU A 225 16.94 -20.27 6.00
C GLU A 225 18.00 -20.71 4.97
N PHE A 226 17.70 -20.59 3.67
CA PHE A 226 18.61 -21.05 2.61
C PHE A 226 19.90 -20.23 2.50
N TRP A 227 19.89 -19.01 3.05
CA TRP A 227 21.05 -18.12 3.16
C TRP A 227 20.83 -17.16 4.34
N PRO A 228 21.88 -16.43 4.78
CA PRO A 228 21.76 -15.46 5.86
C PRO A 228 20.61 -14.47 5.65
N VAL A 229 19.99 -14.05 6.76
CA VAL A 229 18.85 -13.12 6.74
C VAL A 229 19.15 -11.94 5.82
N ARG A 230 18.34 -11.82 4.78
CA ARG A 230 18.52 -10.80 3.75
C ARG A 230 17.42 -9.76 3.89
N GLU A 231 17.83 -8.51 3.92
CA GLU A 231 16.95 -7.35 3.83
C GLU A 231 17.37 -6.49 2.63
N THR A 232 16.42 -5.84 1.99
CA THR A 232 16.68 -5.02 0.78
C THR A 232 17.06 -3.60 1.16
N LEU A 233 18.02 -2.99 0.46
CA LEU A 233 18.33 -1.57 0.64
C LEU A 233 17.13 -0.67 0.27
N PRO A 234 16.97 0.49 0.92
CA PRO A 234 15.86 1.41 0.63
C PRO A 234 15.72 1.77 -0.85
N GLU A 235 16.82 1.99 -1.57
CA GLU A 235 16.84 2.39 -2.97
C GLU A 235 16.25 1.29 -3.86
N PHE A 236 16.64 0.02 -3.63
CA PHE A 236 16.09 -1.10 -4.37
C PHE A 236 14.60 -1.30 -4.09
N ARG A 237 14.13 -1.09 -2.85
CA ARG A 237 12.69 -1.14 -2.52
C ARG A 237 11.90 -0.09 -3.31
N VAL A 238 12.44 1.12 -3.43
CA VAL A 238 11.83 2.20 -4.22
C VAL A 238 11.88 1.88 -5.71
N ILE A 239 13.04 1.52 -6.27
CA ILE A 239 13.20 1.25 -7.71
C ILE A 239 12.29 0.12 -8.18
N THR A 240 12.32 -1.02 -7.48
CA THR A 240 11.45 -2.17 -7.81
C THR A 240 9.97 -1.83 -7.67
N GLY A 241 9.60 -1.05 -6.65
CA GLY A 241 8.24 -0.58 -6.46
C GLY A 241 7.78 0.37 -7.58
N LEU A 242 8.60 1.35 -7.95
CA LEU A 242 8.33 2.27 -9.04
C LEU A 242 8.15 1.54 -10.38
N LEU A 243 9.07 0.63 -10.70
CA LEU A 243 9.00 -0.19 -11.91
C LEU A 243 7.71 -1.02 -11.94
N PHE A 244 7.40 -1.72 -10.85
CA PHE A 244 6.19 -2.52 -10.77
C PHE A 244 4.92 -1.65 -10.90
N GLY A 245 4.84 -0.52 -10.22
CA GLY A 245 3.71 0.41 -10.29
C GLY A 245 3.49 0.99 -11.70
N LEU A 246 4.55 1.47 -12.34
CA LEU A 246 4.49 1.99 -13.72
C LEU A 246 4.10 0.91 -14.73
N MET A 247 4.63 -0.31 -14.58
CA MET A 247 4.28 -1.43 -15.45
C MET A 247 2.83 -1.88 -15.27
N ASN A 248 2.27 -1.80 -14.05
CA ASN A 248 0.83 -2.02 -13.83
C ASN A 248 -0.02 -0.99 -14.56
N VAL A 249 0.35 0.29 -14.53
CA VAL A 249 -0.37 1.33 -15.30
C VAL A 249 -0.25 1.06 -16.80
N TRP A 250 0.96 0.83 -17.31
CA TRP A 250 1.17 0.63 -18.75
C TRP A 250 0.46 -0.63 -19.27
N LEU A 251 0.39 -1.69 -18.48
CA LEU A 251 -0.38 -2.87 -18.85
C LEU A 251 -1.88 -2.61 -18.72
N ALA A 252 -2.38 -2.26 -17.53
CA ALA A 252 -3.80 -2.32 -17.22
C ALA A 252 -4.61 -1.13 -17.76
N PHE A 253 -4.09 0.10 -17.71
CA PHE A 253 -4.88 1.29 -18.03
C PHE A 253 -5.36 1.33 -19.49
N PRO A 254 -4.55 0.91 -20.49
CA PRO A 254 -5.04 0.79 -21.87
C PRO A 254 -6.14 -0.25 -22.07
N TYR A 255 -6.21 -1.31 -21.24
CA TYR A 255 -7.35 -2.23 -21.25
C TYR A 255 -8.58 -1.59 -20.60
N MET A 256 -8.40 -0.98 -19.43
CA MET A 256 -9.48 -0.28 -18.71
C MET A 256 -10.11 0.83 -19.56
N GLU A 257 -9.30 1.67 -20.22
CA GLU A 257 -9.79 2.75 -21.10
C GLU A 257 -10.74 2.20 -22.17
N ARG A 258 -10.38 1.08 -22.81
CA ARG A 258 -11.24 0.44 -23.83
C ARG A 258 -12.55 -0.05 -23.23
N SER A 259 -12.47 -0.81 -22.14
CA SER A 259 -13.67 -1.35 -21.48
C SER A 259 -14.60 -0.24 -20.96
N PHE A 260 -14.08 0.86 -20.42
CA PHE A 260 -14.89 1.97 -19.96
C PHE A 260 -15.49 2.78 -21.11
N ILE A 261 -14.77 2.95 -22.22
CA ILE A 261 -15.35 3.60 -23.42
C ILE A 261 -16.49 2.75 -23.99
N GLU A 262 -16.29 1.44 -24.12
CA GLU A 262 -17.31 0.50 -24.57
C GLU A 262 -18.54 0.54 -23.65
N GLY A 263 -18.33 0.48 -22.33
CA GLY A 263 -19.42 0.56 -21.36
C GLY A 263 -20.16 1.91 -21.38
N ALA A 264 -19.48 3.02 -21.66
CA ALA A 264 -20.14 4.32 -21.84
C ALA A 264 -21.02 4.33 -23.10
N GLN A 265 -20.53 3.77 -24.21
CA GLN A 265 -21.28 3.67 -25.47
C GLN A 265 -22.51 2.77 -25.31
N GLU A 266 -22.38 1.63 -24.66
CA GLU A 266 -23.50 0.70 -24.40
C GLU A 266 -24.59 1.34 -23.53
N ALA A 267 -24.18 2.07 -22.49
CA ALA A 267 -25.10 2.80 -21.64
C ALA A 267 -25.86 3.88 -22.45
N GLU A 268 -25.16 4.60 -23.33
CA GLU A 268 -25.77 5.63 -24.20
C GLU A 268 -26.74 5.03 -25.22
N THR A 269 -26.41 3.90 -25.84
CA THR A 269 -27.33 3.21 -26.75
C THR A 269 -28.58 2.71 -26.02
N THR A 270 -28.42 2.21 -24.80
CA THR A 270 -29.54 1.75 -23.96
C THR A 270 -30.45 2.91 -23.59
N ILE A 271 -29.88 4.08 -23.25
CA ILE A 271 -30.65 5.29 -22.95
C ILE A 271 -31.48 5.70 -24.17
N ALA A 272 -30.86 5.78 -25.35
CA ALA A 272 -31.54 6.18 -26.58
C ALA A 272 -32.71 5.24 -26.95
N GLN A 273 -32.52 3.93 -26.77
CA GLN A 273 -33.58 2.94 -26.99
C GLN A 273 -34.75 3.12 -26.02
N LEU A 274 -34.46 3.28 -24.72
CA LEU A 274 -35.49 3.46 -23.70
C LEU A 274 -36.25 4.79 -23.87
N GLU A 275 -35.57 5.85 -24.30
CA GLU A 275 -36.19 7.14 -24.60
C GLU A 275 -37.14 7.02 -25.81
N ALA A 276 -36.71 6.35 -26.90
CA ALA A 276 -37.58 6.09 -28.04
C ALA A 276 -38.81 5.21 -27.68
N GLU A 277 -38.63 4.20 -26.83
CA GLU A 277 -39.76 3.41 -26.32
C GLU A 277 -40.73 4.22 -25.48
N LEU A 278 -40.25 5.21 -24.72
CA LEU A 278 -41.11 6.12 -23.94
C LEU A 278 -41.89 7.10 -24.83
N GLU A 279 -41.27 7.57 -25.92
CA GLU A 279 -41.93 8.46 -26.89
C GLU A 279 -43.02 7.73 -27.70
N THR A 280 -42.85 6.43 -27.95
CA THR A 280 -43.79 5.60 -28.70
C THR A 280 -44.88 4.92 -27.87
N ALA A 281 -44.79 5.00 -26.52
CA ALA A 281 -45.71 4.34 -25.59
C ALA A 281 -46.83 5.26 -25.08
#